data_AF-A0A7Y4W968-F1
#
_entry.id   AF-A0A7Y4W968-F1
#
_cell.length_a   1.000
_cell.length_b   1.000
_cell.length_c   1.000
_cell.angle_alpha   90.00
_cell.angle_beta   90.00
_cell.angle_gamma   90.00
#
_symmetry.space_group_name_H-M   'P 1'
#
loop_
_entity.id
_entity.type
_entity.pdbx_description
1 polymer ?
#
loop_
_entity_poly.entity_id
_entity_poly.type
_entity_poly.pdbx_seq_one_letter_code
_entity_poly.pdbx_strand_id
1 'polypeptide(L)' 'MTAPAYKRILLKLSGEALMGDDSYGINRAVIERIVAEIKEVSELG' A
#
# COMPACT_ATOMS: atom_id res chain seq x y z
N MET A 1 -6.86 -18.57 -12.13
CA MET A 1 -6.82 -17.32 -11.34
C MET A 1 -7.76 -16.33 -12.01
N THR A 2 -8.63 -15.67 -11.26
CA THR A 2 -9.54 -14.64 -11.81
C THR A 2 -8.74 -13.38 -12.11
N ALA A 3 -8.99 -12.77 -13.26
CA ALA A 3 -8.37 -11.49 -13.60
C ALA A 3 -8.79 -10.39 -12.60
N PRO A 4 -7.91 -9.43 -12.26
CA PRO A 4 -8.27 -8.30 -11.41
C PRO A 4 -9.40 -7.48 -12.04
N ALA A 5 -10.33 -7.00 -11.21
CA ALA A 5 -11.49 -6.24 -11.68
C ALA A 5 -11.12 -4.88 -12.31
N TYR A 6 -9.97 -4.31 -11.94
CA TYR A 6 -9.51 -3.01 -12.41
C TYR A 6 -8.10 -3.11 -12.97
N LYS A 7 -7.89 -2.55 -14.17
CA LYS A 7 -6.58 -2.47 -14.84
C LYS A 7 -5.72 -1.30 -14.33
N ARG A 8 -6.34 -0.25 -13.80
CA ARG A 8 -5.64 0.94 -13.28
C ARG A 8 -6.45 1.54 -12.16
N ILE A 9 -5.76 1.88 -11.08
CA ILE A 9 -6.34 2.53 -9.91
C ILE A 9 -5.49 3.73 -9.53
N LEU A 10 -6.12 4.70 -8.86
CA LEU A 10 -5.43 5.73 -8.10
C LEU A 10 -5.56 5.36 -6.63
N LEU A 11 -4.48 4.83 -6.04
CA LEU A 11 -4.45 4.49 -4.63
C LEU A 11 -4.05 5.73 -3.83
N LYS A 12 -4.97 6.25 -3.02
CA LYS A 12 -4.70 7.36 -2.09
C LYS A 12 -4.43 6.79 -0.69
N LEU A 13 -3.29 7.16 -0.12
CA LEU A 13 -2.95 6.89 1.27
C LEU A 13 -3.05 8.18 2.09
N SER A 14 -3.55 8.11 3.32
CA SER A 14 -3.46 9.22 4.26
C SER A 14 -2.07 9.25 4.92
N GLY A 15 -1.62 10.42 5.39
CA GLY A 15 -0.32 10.53 6.05
C GLY A 15 -0.31 9.76 7.38
N GLU A 16 -1.45 9.76 8.07
CA GLU A 16 -1.70 9.02 9.31
C GLU A 16 -1.57 7.51 9.09
N ALA A 17 -1.96 6.99 7.93
CA ALA A 17 -1.82 5.57 7.61
C ALA A 17 -0.35 5.13 7.50
N LEU A 18 0.59 6.07 7.30
CA LEU A 18 2.03 5.79 7.26
C LEU A 18 2.69 5.86 8.63
N MET A 19 2.02 6.41 9.64
CA MET A 19 2.56 6.60 10.99
C MET A 19 2.44 5.33 11.85
N GLY A 20 1.50 4.44 11.56
CA GLY A 20 1.26 3.27 12.41
C GLY A 20 0.92 3.69 13.84
N ASP A 21 1.67 3.15 14.81
CA ASP A 21 1.54 3.49 16.23
C ASP A 21 2.40 4.70 16.65
N ASP A 22 3.18 5.28 15.73
CA ASP A 22 4.05 6.42 16.01
C ASP A 22 3.26 7.73 16.06
N SER A 23 3.66 8.64 16.94
CA SER A 23 2.99 9.95 17.09
C SER A 23 3.31 10.94 15.98
N TYR A 24 4.36 10.70 15.18
CA TYR A 24 4.69 11.48 13.99
C TYR A 24 5.61 10.69 13.04
N GLY A 25 5.71 11.15 11.79
CA GLY A 25 6.71 10.67 10.83
C GLY A 25 6.21 9.54 9.94
N ILE A 26 7.14 8.71 9.46
CA ILE A 26 6.83 7.54 8.62
C ILE A 26 7.37 6.32 9.34
N ASN A 27 6.46 5.42 9.74
CA ASN A 27 6.83 4.18 10.36
C ASN A 27 7.38 3.20 9.31
N ARG A 28 8.60 2.71 9.56
CA ARG A 28 9.31 1.86 8.61
C ARG A 28 8.62 0.52 8.35
N ALA A 29 8.08 -0.11 9.39
CA ALA A 29 7.41 -1.40 9.24
C ALA A 29 6.10 -1.27 8.44
N VAL A 30 5.36 -0.18 8.70
CA VAL A 30 4.11 0.10 7.97
C VAL A 30 4.38 0.38 6.50
N ILE A 31 5.37 1.22 6.16
CA ILE A 31 5.69 1.50 4.76
C ILE A 31 6.17 0.26 4.02
N GLU A 32 6.98 -0.60 4.65
CA GLU A 32 7.45 -1.84 4.03
C GLU A 32 6.30 -2.80 3.71
N ARG A 33 5.34 -2.93 4.63
CA ARG A 33 4.14 -3.73 4.41
C ARG A 33 3.30 -3.20 3.25
N ILE A 34 3.00 -1.90 3.24
CA ILE A 34 2.21 -1.26 2.18
C ILE A 34 2.88 -1.44 0.82
N VAL A 35 4.20 -1.27 0.74
CA VAL A 35 4.95 -1.45 -0.51
C VAL A 35 4.87 -2.90 -1.00
N ALA A 36 4.95 -3.89 -0.09
CA ALA A 36 4.81 -5.30 -0.45
C ALA A 36 3.41 -5.61 -1.03
N GLU A 37 2.34 -5.13 -0.38
CA GLU A 37 0.96 -5.30 -0.85
C GLU A 37 0.74 -4.65 -2.24
N ILE A 38 1.26 -3.43 -2.44
CA ILE A 38 1.16 -2.75 -3.75
C ILE A 38 1.91 -3.52 -4.83
N LYS A 39 3.09 -4.06 -4.48
CA LYS A 39 3.89 -4.88 -5.41
C LYS A 39 3.12 -6.14 -5.82
N GLU A 40 2.53 -6.85 -4.87
CA GLU A 40 1.72 -8.05 -5.17
C GLU A 40 0.60 -7.73 -6.16
N VAL A 41 -0.16 -6.64 -5.93
CA VAL A 41 -1.22 -6.23 -6.84
C VAL A 41 -0.67 -5.81 -8.21
N SER A 42 0.46 -5.10 -8.25
CA SER A 42 1.09 -4.70 -9.52
C SER A 42 1.60 -5.88 -10.34
N GLU A 43 1.98 -7.00 -9.70
CA GLU A 43 2.45 -8.21 -10.37
C GLU A 43 1.29 -9.03 -10.97
N LEU A 44 0.04 -8.76 -10.58
CA LEU A 44 -1.15 -9.39 -11.16
C LEU A 44 -1.47 -8.90 -12.59
N GLY A 45 -0.88 -7.79 -13.03
CA GLY A 45 -1.06 -7.19 -14.37
C GLY A 45 -2.21 -6.19 -14.46
#